data_AF-S8DJG6-F1
#
_entry.id   AF-S8DJG6-F1
#
_cell.length_a   1.000
_cell.length_b   1.000
_cell.length_c   1.000
_cell.angle_alpha   90.00
_cell.angle_beta   90.00
_cell.angle_gamma   90.00
#
_symmetry.space_group_name_H-M   'P 1'
#
loop_
_entity.id
_entity.type
_entity.pdbx_description
1 polymer ?
#
loop_
_entity_poly.entity_id
_entity_poly.type
_entity_poly.pdbx_seq_one_letter_code
_entity_poly.pdbx_strand_id
1 'polypeptide(L)'
;MLEDPPRPGEKPNFPYPLLIRAAIQGSPRQALTLQGIYDALQQRYQWFREHRNDKAWLGSIRHNLSLNKLFRKLQKPITEPGKGSYWTVDTAA
;
A
#
# COMPACT_ATOMS: atom_id res chain seq x y z
N MET A 1 6.35 14.93 -6.39
CA MET A 1 6.95 13.67 -6.89
C MET A 1 7.81 13.12 -5.77
N LEU A 2 7.60 11.87 -5.37
CA LEU A 2 8.53 11.22 -4.44
C LEU A 2 9.81 10.92 -5.23
N GLU A 3 10.91 11.52 -4.78
CA GLU A 3 12.24 11.43 -5.38
C GLU A 3 12.67 9.99 -5.64
N ASP A 4 13.60 9.85 -6.58
CA ASP A 4 14.08 8.61 -7.19
C ASP A 4 14.21 7.43 -6.22
N PRO A 5 13.89 6.20 -6.67
CA PRO A 5 13.92 5.04 -5.80
C PRO A 5 15.32 4.90 -5.17
N PRO A 6 15.39 4.61 -3.86
CA PRO A 6 16.66 4.29 -3.21
C PRO A 6 17.33 3.13 -3.94
N ARG A 7 18.66 3.09 -3.86
CA ARG A 7 19.51 2.14 -4.58
C ARG A 7 18.89 0.73 -4.60
N PRO A 8 18.99 -0.01 -5.73
CA PRO A 8 18.42 -1.34 -5.84
C PRO A 8 18.81 -2.22 -4.64
N GLY A 9 17.82 -2.67 -3.86
CA GLY A 9 18.02 -3.54 -2.69
C GLY A 9 18.01 -2.87 -1.31
N GLU A 10 18.02 -1.54 -1.21
CA GLU A 10 17.91 -0.86 0.09
C GLU A 10 16.43 -0.63 0.49
N LYS A 11 16.15 -0.76 1.79
CA LYS A 11 14.82 -0.47 2.34
C LYS A 11 14.49 1.01 2.08
N PRO A 12 13.30 1.32 1.52
CA PRO A 12 12.94 2.71 1.30
C PRO A 12 12.95 3.51 2.60
N ASN A 13 13.66 4.65 2.59
CA ASN A 13 13.74 5.58 3.73
C ASN A 13 12.47 6.43 3.89
N PHE A 14 11.31 5.84 3.58
CA PHE A 14 10.01 6.48 3.64
C PHE A 14 9.13 5.78 4.66
N PRO A 15 8.32 6.54 5.42
CA PRO A 15 7.39 5.96 6.36
C PRO A 15 6.31 5.15 5.62
N TYR A 16 5.85 4.05 6.21
CA TYR A 16 4.84 3.17 5.59
C TYR A 16 3.57 3.91 5.12
N PRO A 17 3.00 4.89 5.84
CA PRO A 17 1.86 5.67 5.33
C PRO A 17 2.15 6.34 3.99
N LEU A 18 3.36 6.85 3.77
CA LEU A 18 3.72 7.51 2.53
C LEU A 18 3.83 6.52 1.37
N LEU A 19 4.38 5.33 1.64
CA LEU A 19 4.47 4.22 0.69
C LEU A 19 3.08 3.70 0.30
N ILE A 20 2.21 3.47 1.27
CA ILE A 20 0.83 3.03 1.04
C ILE A 20 0.06 4.11 0.26
N ARG A 21 0.20 5.38 0.63
CA ARG A 21 -0.41 6.50 -0.07
C ARG A 21 0.01 6.52 -1.53
N ALA A 22 1.31 6.43 -1.80
CA ALA A 22 1.84 6.41 -3.17
C ALA A 22 1.34 5.20 -3.98
N ALA A 23 1.18 4.03 -3.35
CA ALA A 23 0.61 2.86 -4.00
C ALA A 23 -0.86 3.08 -4.37
N ILE A 24 -1.68 3.57 -3.44
CA ILE A 24 -3.11 3.82 -3.67
C ILE A 24 -3.31 4.93 -4.71
N GLN A 25 -2.58 6.04 -4.59
CA GLN A 25 -2.65 7.16 -5.53
C GLN A 25 -2.09 6.82 -6.92
N GLY A 26 -1.21 5.83 -7.02
CA GLY A 26 -0.74 5.29 -8.30
C GLY A 26 -1.77 4.40 -9.01
N SER A 27 -2.85 4.00 -8.34
CA SER A 27 -3.90 3.18 -8.94
C SER A 27 -4.90 4.04 -9.72
N PRO A 28 -5.43 3.56 -10.86
CA PRO A 28 -6.42 4.31 -11.65
C PRO A 28 -7.73 4.55 -10.89
N ARG A 29 -8.05 3.70 -9.91
CA ARG A 29 -9.26 3.81 -9.08
C ARG A 29 -9.04 4.60 -7.79
N GLN A 30 -7.83 5.12 -7.54
CA GLN A 30 -7.42 5.73 -6.26
C GLN A 30 -7.78 4.84 -5.04
N ALA A 31 -7.83 3.53 -5.26
CA ALA A 31 -8.28 2.54 -4.31
C ALA A 31 -7.65 1.19 -4.65
N LEU A 32 -7.07 0.53 -3.64
CA LEU A 32 -6.44 -0.78 -3.78
C LEU A 32 -6.86 -1.72 -2.67
N THR A 33 -6.87 -3.03 -2.95
CA THR A 33 -7.02 -4.03 -1.89
C THR A 33 -5.71 -4.13 -1.10
N LEU A 34 -5.75 -4.78 0.07
CA LEU A 34 -4.54 -5.07 0.84
C LEU A 34 -3.47 -5.79 -0.01
N GLN A 35 -3.90 -6.77 -0.80
CA GLN A 35 -3.02 -7.49 -1.72
C GLN A 35 -2.47 -6.55 -2.81
N GLY A 36 -3.32 -5.70 -3.39
CA GLY A 36 -2.89 -4.73 -4.40
C GLY A 36 -1.85 -3.73 -3.86
N ILE A 37 -1.92 -3.37 -2.58
CA ILE A 37 -0.89 -2.54 -1.94
C ILE A 37 0.43 -3.31 -1.85
N TYR A 38 0.41 -4.59 -1.46
CA TYR A 38 1.62 -5.41 -1.43
C TYR A 38 2.24 -5.53 -2.82
N ASP A 39 1.42 -5.78 -3.84
CA ASP A 39 1.90 -5.95 -5.21
C ASP A 39 2.47 -4.65 -5.77
N ALA A 40 1.82 -3.51 -5.52
CA ALA A 40 2.32 -2.19 -5.93
C ALA A 40 3.68 -1.86 -5.30
N LEU A 41 3.87 -2.18 -4.02
CA LEU A 41 5.16 -1.98 -3.34
C LEU A 41 6.26 -2.90 -3.90
N GLN A 42 5.93 -4.16 -4.20
CA GLN A 42 6.87 -5.13 -4.81
C GLN A 42 7.23 -4.79 -6.26
N GLN A 43 6.32 -4.18 -7.00
CA GLN A 43 6.59 -3.68 -8.34
C GLN A 43 7.51 -2.47 -8.32
N ARG A 44 7.32 -1.57 -7.35
CA ARG A 44 8.06 -0.30 -7.24
C ARG A 44 9.41 -0.40 -6.54
N TYR A 45 9.56 -1.26 -5.54
CA TYR A 45 10.81 -1.39 -4.78
C TYR A 45 11.28 -2.84 -4.71
N GLN A 46 12.54 -3.06 -5.09
CA GLN A 46 13.16 -4.39 -5.08
C GLN A 46 13.21 -5.00 -3.67
N TRP A 47 13.45 -4.19 -2.62
CA TRP A 47 13.49 -4.69 -1.24
C TRP A 47 12.20 -5.42 -0.84
N PHE A 48 11.02 -4.86 -1.16
CA PHE A 48 9.75 -5.52 -0.87
C PHE A 48 9.54 -6.80 -1.68
N ARG A 49 10.08 -6.87 -2.91
CA ARG A 49 10.01 -8.05 -3.77
C ARG A 49 10.84 -9.21 -3.20
N GLU A 50 12.04 -8.92 -2.73
CA GLU A 50 12.92 -9.90 -2.07
C GLU A 50 12.33 -10.35 -0.73
N HIS A 51 11.70 -9.43 0.00
CA HIS A 51 11.10 -9.69 1.31
C HIS A 51 9.60 -10.00 1.22
N ARG A 52 9.07 -10.48 0.08
CA ARG A 52 7.61 -10.61 -0.13
C ARG A 52 6.86 -11.43 0.94
N ASN A 53 7.57 -12.36 1.60
CA ASN A 53 7.04 -13.24 2.65
C ASN A 53 7.32 -12.75 4.08
N ASP A 54 8.01 -11.61 4.25
CA ASP A 54 8.36 -11.09 5.56
C ASP A 54 7.12 -10.52 6.28
N LYS A 55 6.78 -11.17 7.39
CA LYS A 55 5.62 -10.82 8.21
C LYS A 55 5.77 -9.46 8.90
N ALA A 56 6.98 -8.96 9.10
CA ALA A 56 7.23 -7.71 9.82
C ALA A 56 6.70 -6.48 9.05
N TRP A 57 7.08 -6.33 7.79
CA TRP A 57 6.56 -5.22 6.98
C TRP A 57 5.09 -5.47 6.57
N LEU A 58 4.68 -6.71 6.30
CA LEU A 58 3.27 -7.04 6.02
C LEU A 58 2.37 -6.66 7.21
N GLY A 59 2.82 -6.92 8.43
CA GLY A 59 2.15 -6.50 9.66
C GLY A 59 2.11 -4.97 9.80
N SER A 60 3.22 -4.31 9.47
CA SER A 60 3.33 -2.85 9.50
C SER A 60 2.34 -2.19 8.53
N ILE A 61 2.15 -2.73 7.31
CA ILE A 61 1.17 -2.21 6.36
C ILE A 61 -0.26 -2.35 6.90
N ARG A 62 -0.64 -3.53 7.41
CA ARG A 62 -1.98 -3.76 8.00
C ARG A 62 -2.25 -2.86 9.19
N HIS A 63 -1.25 -2.67 10.04
CA HIS A 63 -1.32 -1.78 11.19
C HIS A 63 -1.52 -0.33 10.75
N ASN A 64 -0.74 0.15 9.78
CA ASN A 64 -0.85 1.52 9.27
C ASN A 64 -2.19 1.81 8.61
N LEU A 65 -2.74 0.85 7.86
CA LEU A 65 -4.08 0.98 7.26
C LEU A 65 -5.18 1.13 8.33
N SER A 66 -5.03 0.49 9.48
CA SER A 66 -6.03 0.56 10.55
C SER A 66 -5.82 1.74 11.49
N LEU A 67 -4.56 2.17 11.70
CA LEU A 67 -4.20 3.21 12.67
C LEU A 67 -4.27 4.62 12.08
N ASN A 68 -3.90 4.81 10.80
CA ASN A 68 -3.89 6.15 10.20
C ASN A 68 -5.26 6.49 9.62
N LYS A 69 -5.81 7.63 10.07
CA LYS A 69 -7.08 8.21 9.56
C LYS A 69 -7.04 8.54 8.06
N LEU A 70 -5.83 8.67 7.51
CA LEU A 70 -5.59 8.89 6.10
C LEU A 70 -6.09 7.74 5.23
N PHE A 71 -6.19 6.50 5.76
CA PHE A 71 -6.71 5.37 5.03
C PHE A 71 -8.13 5.04 5.45
N ARG A 72 -9.03 4.96 4.45
CA ARG A 72 -10.42 4.59 4.67
C ARG A 72 -10.74 3.30 3.94
N LYS A 73 -11.52 2.43 4.60
CA LYS A 73 -12.07 1.23 3.97
C LYS A 73 -13.26 1.63 3.11
N LEU A 74 -13.23 1.24 1.84
CA LEU A 74 -14.37 1.30 0.94
C LEU A 74 -15.04 -0.07 0.89
N GLN A 75 -16.37 -0.06 0.94
CA GLN A 75 -17.18 -1.25 0.81
C GLN A 75 -17.11 -1.73 -0.64
N LYS A 76 -16.76 -3.00 -0.84
CA LYS A 76 -16.75 -3.58 -2.19
C LYS A 76 -18.20 -3.76 -2.65
N PRO A 77 -18.51 -3.54 -3.94
CA PRO A 77 -19.79 -3.94 -4.49
C PRO A 77 -20.02 -5.43 -4.23
N ILE A 78 -21.23 -5.80 -3.83
CA ILE A 78 -21.64 -7.21 -3.60
C ILE A 78 -21.38 -8.07 -4.85
N THR A 79 -21.35 -7.43 -6.03
CA THR A 79 -21.12 -8.06 -7.33
C THR A 79 -19.67 -8.43 -7.62
N GLU A 80 -18.68 -7.96 -6.84
CA GLU A 80 -17.27 -8.31 -7.03
C GLU A 80 -16.81 -9.36 -6.00
N PRO A 81 -16.84 -10.66 -6.34
CA PRO A 81 -16.28 -11.69 -5.46
C PRO A 81 -14.78 -11.49 -5.31
N GLY A 82 -14.32 -11.26 -4.09
CA GLY A 82 -12.89 -11.15 -3.80
C GLY A 82 -12.61 -10.79 -2.35
N LYS A 83 -11.60 -11.44 -1.76
CA LYS A 83 -11.23 -11.32 -0.35
C LYS A 83 -10.75 -9.91 0.00
N GLY A 84 -11.30 -9.36 1.09
CA GLY A 84 -10.87 -8.08 1.68
C GLY A 84 -11.67 -6.86 1.20
N SER A 85 -11.41 -5.70 1.80
CA SER A 85 -12.00 -4.41 1.44
C SER A 85 -11.07 -3.61 0.51
N TYR A 86 -11.62 -2.65 -0.22
CA TYR A 86 -10.80 -1.62 -0.86
C TYR A 86 -10.31 -0.62 0.19
N TRP A 87 -9.10 -0.13 0.01
CA TRP A 87 -8.49 0.93 0.79
C TRP A 87 -8.25 2.12 -0.10
N THR A 88 -8.72 3.28 0.33
CA THR A 88 -8.48 4.55 -0.35
C THR A 88 -7.76 5.51 0.59
N VAL A 89 -7.18 6.56 0.01
CA VAL A 89 -6.57 7.66 0.73
C VAL A 89 -7.59 8.78 0.81
N ASP A 90 -7.82 9.28 2.02
CA ASP A 90 -8.57 10.50 2.23
C ASP A 90 -7.73 11.69 1.77
N THR A 91 -8.06 12.25 0.61
CA THR A 91 -7.38 13.43 0.05
C THR A 91 -7.86 14.74 0.67
N ALA A 92 -8.82 14.69 1.61
CA ALA A 92 -9.37 15.86 2.30
C ALA A 92 -8.80 16.07 3.72
N ALA A 93 -7.80 15.26 4.13
CA ALA A 93 -7.17 15.32 5.44
C ALA A 93 -5.95 16.26 5.48
#